data_AF-A0A8J3V5L6-F1
#
_entry.id   AF-A0A8J3V5L6-F1
#
_cell.length_a   1.000
_cell.length_b   1.000
_cell.length_c   1.000
_cell.angle_alpha   90.00
_cell.angle_beta   90.00
_cell.angle_gamma   90.00
#
_symmetry.space_group_name_H-M   'P 1'
#
loop_
_entity.id
_entity.type
_entity.pdbx_description
1 polymer ?
#
loop_
_entity_poly.entity_id
_entity_poly.type
_entity_poly.pdbx_seq_one_letter_code
_entity_poly.pdbx_strand_id
1 'polypeptide(L)' 'MCLAVGALRTGLSVEQAADQIYALTSIELFERLTEVCGWTMRDWQDWLPRILSETLLEPTRHAGR' A
#
# COMPACT_ATOMS: atom_id res chain seq x y z
N MET A 1 9.22 12.85 -15.30
CA MET A 1 8.75 12.11 -14.11
C MET A 1 7.84 11.00 -14.60
N CYS A 2 8.40 9.82 -14.89
CA CYS A 2 7.64 8.69 -15.40
C CYS A 2 6.87 8.05 -14.25
N LEU A 3 5.62 8.48 -14.06
CA LEU A 3 4.67 7.80 -13.21
C LEU A 3 4.44 6.41 -13.81
N ALA A 4 4.93 5.36 -13.17
CA ALA A 4 4.62 3.97 -13.49
C ALA A 4 3.15 3.64 -13.14
N VAL A 5 2.21 4.48 -13.59
CA VAL A 5 0.77 4.23 -13.50
C VAL A 5 0.46 3.23 -14.60
N GLY A 6 0.52 1.95 -14.26
CA GLY A 6 0.20 0.90 -15.23
C GLY A 6 0.41 -0.55 -14.77
N ALA A 7 1.15 -0.82 -13.69
CA ALA A 7 1.43 -2.20 -13.30
C ALA A 7 0.68 -2.61 -12.03
N LEU A 8 -0.66 -2.47 -12.03
CA LEU A 8 -1.44 -3.29 -11.09
C LEU A 8 -1.06 -4.75 -11.31
N ARG A 9 -0.95 -5.52 -10.24
CA ARG A 9 -0.61 -6.94 -10.34
C ARG A 9 -1.58 -7.66 -11.27
N THR A 10 -1.10 -8.68 -11.95
CA THR A 10 -1.88 -9.44 -12.92
C THR A 10 -3.13 -10.01 -12.25
N GLY A 11 -4.29 -9.80 -12.88
CA GLY A 11 -5.57 -10.29 -12.36
C GLY A 11 -6.21 -9.41 -11.27
N LEU A 12 -5.62 -8.26 -10.93
CA LEU A 12 -6.24 -7.27 -10.06
C LEU A 12 -6.99 -6.22 -10.89
N SER A 13 -8.30 -6.11 -10.68
CA SER A 13 -9.09 -5.06 -11.33
C SER A 13 -8.84 -3.69 -10.70
N VAL A 14 -9.16 -2.62 -11.44
CA VAL A 14 -9.03 -1.25 -10.94
C VAL A 14 -9.96 -1.00 -9.75
N GLU A 15 -11.17 -1.54 -9.78
CA GLU A 15 -12.16 -1.44 -8.72
C GLU A 15 -11.66 -2.14 -7.45
N GLN A 16 -11.15 -3.37 -7.58
CA GLN A 16 -10.55 -4.09 -6.45
C GLN A 16 -9.32 -3.38 -5.90
N ALA A 17 -8.51 -2.77 -6.76
CA ALA A 17 -7.37 -1.95 -6.34
C ALA A 17 -7.84 -0.72 -5.55
N ALA A 18 -8.88 -0.03 -6.02
CA ALA A 18 -9.47 1.10 -5.33
C ALA A 18 -10.03 0.69 -3.96
N ASP A 19 -10.77 -0.42 -3.87
CA ASP A 19 -11.31 -0.94 -2.61
C ASP A 19 -10.21 -1.21 -1.58
N GLN A 20 -9.08 -1.79 -2.03
CA GLN A 20 -7.92 -2.04 -1.17
C GLN A 20 -7.22 -0.76 -0.73
N ILE A 21 -7.09 0.23 -1.62
CA ILE A 21 -6.56 1.56 -1.26
C ILE A 21 -7.45 2.19 -0.19
N TYR A 22 -8.77 2.25 -0.43
CA TYR A 22 -9.72 2.83 0.53
C TYR A 22 -9.64 2.15 1.90
N ALA A 23 -9.56 0.82 1.94
CA ALA A 23 -9.44 0.08 3.19
C ALA A 23 -8.13 0.38 3.93
N LEU A 24 -7.00 0.44 3.23
CA LEU A 24 -5.68 0.66 3.82
C LEU A 24 -5.41 2.11 4.21
N THR A 25 -6.09 3.08 3.58
CA THR A 25 -5.95 4.51 3.90
C THR A 25 -7.10 5.03 4.78
N SER A 26 -7.90 4.14 5.37
CA SER A 26 -9.03 4.53 6.21
C SER A 26 -8.55 5.19 7.50
N ILE A 27 -9.32 6.16 8.00
CA ILE A 27 -8.99 6.84 9.25
C ILE A 27 -9.07 5.87 10.43
N GLU A 28 -10.00 4.91 10.37
CA GLU A 28 -10.21 3.89 11.38
C GLU A 28 -8.99 2.97 11.52
N LEU A 29 -8.34 2.62 10.41
CA LEU A 29 -7.11 1.82 10.44
C LEU A 29 -5.94 2.64 10.99
N PHE A 30 -5.82 3.90 10.57
CA PHE A 30 -4.82 4.83 11.10
C PHE A 30 -4.93 4.96 12.62
N GLU A 31 -6.12 5.34 13.12
CA GLU A 31 -6.39 5.50 14.54
C GLU A 31 -6.17 4.20 15.31
N ARG A 32 -6.57 3.05 14.75
CA ARG A 32 -6.31 1.75 15.40
C ARG A 32 -4.82 1.51 15.57
N LEU A 33 -4.01 1.76 14.54
CA LEU A 33 -2.58 1.50 14.62
C LEU A 33 -1.87 2.50 15.54
N THR A 34 -2.21 3.78 15.49
CA THR A 34 -1.53 4.81 16.31
C THR A 34 -2.03 4.82 17.75
N GLU A 35 -3.34 4.82 17.98
CA GLU A 35 -3.93 5.01 19.30
C GLU A 35 -4.01 3.72 20.11
N VAL A 36 -4.15 2.56 19.45
CA VAL A 36 -4.31 1.27 20.13
C VAL A 36 -3.06 0.39 20.03
N CYS A 37 -2.45 0.30 18.85
CA CYS A 37 -1.24 -0.51 18.66
C CYS A 37 0.06 0.23 18.98
N GLY A 38 -0.01 1.52 19.34
CA GLY A 38 1.14 2.32 19.77
C GLY A 38 2.10 2.70 18.65
N TRP A 39 1.65 2.67 17.40
CA TRP A 39 2.47 3.10 16.26
C TRP A 39 2.70 4.60 16.30
N THR A 40 3.92 5.00 15.93
CA THR A 40 4.19 6.40 15.64
C THR A 40 3.70 6.77 14.25
N MET A 41 3.54 8.07 13.99
CA MET A 41 3.26 8.56 12.64
C MET A 41 4.34 8.13 11.62
N ARG A 42 5.59 7.99 12.07
CA ARG A 42 6.69 7.50 11.22
C ARG A 42 6.48 6.04 10.83
N ASP A 43 6.10 5.19 11.78
CA ASP A 43 5.81 3.77 11.50
C ASP A 43 4.69 3.63 10.47
N TRP A 44 3.63 4.44 10.59
CA TRP A 44 2.55 4.51 9.59
C TRP A 44 3.05 4.95 8.21
N GLN A 45 3.83 6.04 8.15
CA GLN A 45 4.38 6.58 6.91
C GLN A 45 5.36 5.62 6.21
N ASP A 46 6.10 4.82 6.98
CA ASP A 46 7.02 3.82 6.42
C ASP A 46 6.27 2.56 5.97
N TRP A 47 5.24 2.16 6.70
CA TRP A 47 4.47 0.95 6.42
C TRP A 47 3.46 1.12 5.28
N LEU A 48 2.68 2.19 5.24
CA LEU A 48 1.56 2.36 4.32
C LEU A 48 2.00 2.30 2.84
N PRO A 49 3.05 3.02 2.39
CA PRO A 49 3.51 2.92 1.01
C PRO A 49 4.04 1.53 0.66
N ARG A 50 4.69 0.85 1.62
CA ARG A 50 5.22 -0.50 1.44
C ARG A 50 4.08 -1.49 1.23
N ILE A 51 3.09 -1.51 2.12
CA ILE A 51 1.98 -2.46 2.02
C ILE A 51 1.09 -2.18 0.81
N LEU A 52 0.85 -0.91 0.45
CA LEU A 52 0.16 -0.55 -0.79
C LEU A 52 0.90 -1.07 -2.01
N SER A 53 2.24 -0.91 -2.05
CA SER A 53 3.05 -1.41 -3.16
C SER A 53 2.99 -2.95 -3.25
N GLU A 54 3.16 -3.65 -2.13
CA GLU A 54 3.07 -5.12 -2.07
C GLU A 54 1.68 -5.66 -2.43
N THR A 55 0.63 -4.88 -2.13
CA THR A 55 -0.76 -5.27 -2.38
C THR A 55 -1.16 -5.04 -3.84
N LEU A 56 -0.75 -3.89 -4.39
CA LEU A 56 -1.25 -3.40 -5.67
C LEU A 56 -0.36 -3.76 -6.85
N LEU A 57 0.95 -3.86 -6.66
CA LEU A 57 1.92 -3.98 -7.75
C LEU A 57 2.46 -5.40 -7.88
N GLU A 58 2.93 -5.76 -9.08
CA GLU A 58 3.74 -6.97 -9.22
C GLU A 58 5.01 -6.85 -8.36
N PRO A 59 5.46 -7.95 -7.72
CA PRO A 59 6.75 -7.97 -7.06
C PRO A 59 7.83 -7.57 -8.07
N THR A 60 8.48 -6.44 -7.82
CA THR A 60 9.62 -6.03 -8.63
C THR A 60 10.71 -7.07 -8.42
N ARG A 61 10.85 -8.00 -9.39
CA ARG A 61 12.01 -8.88 -9.44
C ARG A 61 13.21 -7.95 -9.60
N HIS A 62 13.90 -7.68 -8.51
CA HIS A 62 15.22 -7.12 -8.58
C HIS A 62 16.04 -8.17 -9.32
N ALA A 63 16.27 -7.96 -10.61
CA ALA A 63 17.22 -8.77 -11.36
C ALA A 63 18.53 -8.70 -10.57
N GLY A 64 18.95 -9.86 -10.04
CA GLY A 64 20.13 -9.99 -9.23
C GLY A 64 21.29 -9.26 -9.89
N ARG A 65 21.94 -8.41 -9.12
CA ARG A 65 23.24 -7.85 -9.47
C ARG A 65 24.31 -8.72 -8.82
#